data_AF-D8RFH5-F1
#
_entry.id   AF-D8RFH5-F1
#
_cell.length_a   1.000
_cell.length_b   1.000
_cell.length_c   1.000
_cell.angle_alpha   90.00
_cell.angle_beta   90.00
_cell.angle_gamma   90.00
#
_symmetry.space_group_name_H-M   'P 1'
#
loop_
_entity.id
_entity.type
_entity.pdbx_description
1 polymer ?
#
loop_
_entity_poly.entity_id
_entity_poly.type
_entity_poly.pdbx_seq_one_letter_code
_entity_poly.pdbx_strand_id
1 'polypeptide(L)' 'TASQMVFVGSGIKHDYFLSLVKPLFEDMPLVAPPEPAKSEYVGGEWRHQGESDTTWVSIAFEIPGGWRNERDAVAATML' A
#
# COMPACT_ATOMS: atom_id res chain seq x y z
N THR A 1 10.47 -3.82 -10.41
CA THR A 1 11.84 -3.47 -10.90
C THR A 1 12.67 -2.95 -9.74
N ALA A 2 13.98 -2.77 -9.88
CA ALA A 2 14.82 -2.24 -8.78
C ALA A 2 14.25 -0.94 -8.18
N SER A 3 13.65 -0.07 -9.00
CA SER A 3 13.00 1.19 -8.61
C SER A 3 11.75 1.05 -7.74
N GLN A 4 11.24 -0.17 -7.53
CA GLN A 4 10.04 -0.45 -6.72
C GLN A 4 10.33 -1.41 -5.55
N MET A 5 11.60 -1.73 -5.30
CA MET A 5 12.01 -2.59 -4.18
C MET A 5 12.49 -1.75 -3.00
N VAL A 6 12.07 -2.12 -1.80
CA VAL A 6 12.52 -1.51 -0.54
C VAL A 6 12.95 -2.62 0.41
N PHE A 7 14.20 -2.58 0.86
CA PHE A 7 14.72 -3.51 1.86
C PHE A 7 14.60 -2.86 3.25
N VAL A 8 13.92 -3.54 4.16
CA VAL A 8 13.67 -3.05 5.52
C VAL A 8 14.26 -4.03 6.53
N GLY A 9 15.02 -3.50 7.49
CA GLY A 9 15.58 -4.27 8.60
C GLY A 9 15.52 -3.44 9.88
N SER A 10 15.15 -4.07 10.98
CA SER A 10 15.11 -3.45 12.31
C SER A 10 16.03 -4.20 13.26
N GLY A 11 16.72 -3.47 14.15
CA GLY A 11 17.66 -4.06 15.12
C GLY A 11 19.00 -4.54 14.53
N ILE A 12 19.31 -4.17 13.28
CA ILE A 12 20.54 -4.55 12.59
C ILE A 12 21.38 -3.32 12.25
N LYS A 13 22.71 -3.43 12.27
CA LYS A 13 23.60 -2.36 11.81
C LYS A 13 23.43 -2.17 10.30
N HIS A 14 23.26 -0.93 9.88
CA HIS A 14 23.02 -0.58 8.48
C HIS A 14 24.10 -1.12 7.53
N ASP A 15 25.38 -0.94 7.86
CA ASP A 15 26.49 -1.40 7.00
C ASP A 15 26.54 -2.92 6.84
N TYR A 16 26.26 -3.64 7.93
CA TYR A 16 26.18 -5.11 7.89
C TYR A 16 24.99 -5.55 7.04
N PHE A 17 23.83 -4.90 7.20
CA PHE A 17 22.66 -5.16 6.36
C PHE A 17 22.95 -4.93 4.87
N LEU A 18 23.61 -3.81 4.54
CA LEU A 18 24.01 -3.51 3.16
C LEU A 18 25.01 -4.53 2.61
N SER A 19 25.97 -5.02 3.42
CA SER A 19 26.93 -6.03 2.97
C SER A 19 26.27 -7.35 2.56
N LEU A 20 25.09 -7.66 3.11
CA LEU A 20 24.31 -8.85 2.77
C LEU A 20 23.43 -8.60 1.55
N VAL A 21 22.73 -7.47 1.51
CA VAL A 21 21.72 -7.19 0.49
C VAL A 21 22.35 -6.74 -0.82
N LYS A 22 23.31 -5.82 -0.79
CA LYS A 22 23.90 -5.22 -1.98
C LYS A 22 24.39 -6.27 -3.02
N PRO A 23 25.23 -7.26 -2.67
CA PRO A 23 25.75 -8.21 -3.65
C PRO A 23 24.67 -9.10 -4.29
N LEU A 24 23.47 -9.21 -3.69
CA LEU A 24 22.38 -10.03 -4.21
C LEU A 24 21.52 -9.31 -5.25
N PHE A 25 21.59 -7.98 -5.31
CA PHE A 25 20.67 -7.15 -6.12
C PHE A 25 21.36 -6.04 -6.92
N GLU A 26 22.69 -5.94 -6.86
CA GLU A 26 23.47 -4.89 -7.54
C GLU A 26 23.38 -4.98 -9.08
N ASP A 27 23.12 -6.17 -9.62
CA ASP A 27 23.00 -6.44 -11.06
C ASP A 27 21.59 -6.18 -11.61
N MET A 28 20.62 -5.81 -10.76
CA MET A 28 19.25 -5.58 -11.21
C MET A 28 19.15 -4.37 -12.14
N PRO A 29 18.45 -4.50 -13.29
CA PRO A 29 18.28 -3.39 -14.21
C PRO A 29 17.41 -2.29 -13.61
N LEU A 30 17.86 -1.05 -13.76
CA LEU A 30 17.08 0.13 -13.41
C LEU A 30 16.07 0.43 -14.53
N VAL A 31 14.81 0.14 -14.25
CA VAL A 31 13.69 0.36 -15.18
C VAL A 31 12.74 1.39 -14.56
N ALA A 32 12.26 2.34 -15.36
CA ALA A 32 11.29 3.33 -14.92
C ALA A 32 10.00 2.62 -14.44
N PRO A 33 9.43 3.02 -13.28
CA PRO A 33 8.14 2.49 -12.85
C PRO A 33 7.03 2.82 -13.87
N PRO A 34 6.06 1.92 -14.08
CA PRO A 34 4.88 2.25 -14.86
C PRO A 34 4.07 3.35 -14.17
N GLU A 35 3.32 4.12 -14.97
CA GLU A 35 2.38 5.09 -14.43
C GLU A 35 1.30 4.38 -13.59
N PRO A 36 0.94 4.92 -12.41
CA PRO A 36 -0.13 4.36 -11.61
C PRO A 36 -1.47 4.41 -12.37
N ALA A 37 -2.25 3.33 -12.28
CA ALA A 37 -3.60 3.31 -12.82
C ALA A 37 -4.47 4.37 -12.11
N LYS A 38 -5.23 5.14 -12.90
CA LYS A 38 -6.22 6.09 -12.37
C LYS A 38 -7.45 5.32 -11.91
N SER A 39 -7.97 5.70 -10.75
CA SER A 39 -9.21 5.16 -10.18
C SER A 39 -10.01 6.32 -9.61
N GLU A 40 -11.32 6.28 -9.83
CA GLU A 40 -12.27 7.30 -9.37
C GLU A 40 -13.36 6.62 -8.54
N TYR A 41 -13.68 7.19 -7.38
CA TYR A 41 -14.78 6.72 -6.58
C TYR A 41 -16.11 7.20 -7.15
N VAL A 42 -16.97 6.26 -7.52
CA VAL A 42 -18.31 6.53 -8.07
C VAL A 42 -19.45 6.11 -7.12
N GLY A 43 -19.11 5.51 -5.97
CA GLY A 43 -20.07 4.88 -5.08
C GLY A 43 -20.72 3.63 -5.67
N GLY A 44 -21.67 3.06 -4.93
CA GLY A 44 -22.45 1.90 -5.38
C GLY A 44 -22.95 1.06 -4.22
N GLU A 45 -23.72 0.02 -4.55
CA GLU A 45 -24.07 -1.02 -3.60
C GLU A 45 -23.69 -2.38 -4.17
N TRP A 46 -23.33 -3.29 -3.26
CA TRP A 46 -23.11 -4.68 -3.59
C TRP A 46 -23.84 -5.54 -2.56
N ARG A 47 -24.54 -6.56 -3.04
CA ARG A 47 -25.32 -7.47 -2.21
C ARG A 47 -25.01 -8.89 -2.62
N HIS A 48 -24.83 -9.75 -1.64
CA HIS A 48 -24.60 -11.17 -1.84
C HIS A 48 -25.46 -11.97 -0.87
N GLN A 49 -26.16 -12.96 -1.41
CA GLN A 49 -26.94 -13.90 -0.64
C GLN A 49 -26.12 -15.18 -0.48
N GLY A 50 -25.81 -15.53 0.77
CA GLY A 50 -25.09 -16.74 1.14
C GLY A 50 -25.81 -17.54 2.22
N GLU A 51 -25.31 -18.74 2.51
CA GLU A 51 -25.86 -19.66 3.53
C GLU A 51 -25.43 -19.27 4.95
N SER A 52 -25.68 -18.02 5.34
CA SER A 52 -25.39 -17.50 6.68
C SER A 52 -26.69 -17.16 7.38
N ASP A 53 -26.82 -17.58 8.64
CA ASP A 53 -27.94 -17.22 9.51
C ASP A 53 -27.87 -15.75 9.98
N THR A 54 -26.77 -15.05 9.67
CA THR A 54 -26.52 -13.64 10.04
C THR A 54 -26.26 -12.78 8.81
N THR A 55 -26.90 -11.60 8.78
CA THR A 55 -26.69 -10.57 7.76
C THR A 55 -25.62 -9.59 8.20
N TRP A 56 -24.60 -9.40 7.36
CA TRP A 56 -23.53 -8.42 7.56
C TRP A 56 -23.76 -7.20 6.67
N VAL A 57 -23.61 -6.00 7.23
CA VAL A 57 -23.73 -4.74 6.49
C VAL A 57 -22.50 -3.88 6.77
N SER A 58 -21.87 -3.40 5.70
CA SER A 58 -20.74 -2.48 5.75
C SER A 58 -21.04 -1.26 4.89
N ILE A 59 -20.74 -0.07 5.41
CA ILE A 59 -20.90 1.21 4.71
C ILE A 59 -19.54 1.91 4.73
N ALA A 60 -19.14 2.49 3.60
CA ALA A 60 -17.87 3.19 3.46
C ALA A 60 -18.05 4.50 2.70
N PHE A 61 -17.17 5.46 2.97
CA PHE A 61 -17.11 6.77 2.33
C PHE A 61 -15.69 7.06 1.83
N GLU A 62 -15.59 7.87 0.80
CA GLU A 62 -14.29 8.34 0.30
C GLU A 62 -13.77 9.52 1.12
N ILE A 63 -12.47 9.49 1.43
CA ILE A 63 -11.70 10.64 1.88
C ILE A 63 -10.59 10.89 0.84
N PRO A 64 -10.69 11.94 -0.01
CA PRO A 64 -9.73 12.17 -1.07
C PRO A 64 -8.36 12.59 -0.53
N GLY A 65 -7.31 12.37 -1.32
CA GLY A 65 -5.93 12.77 -1.01
C GLY A 65 -5.02 11.62 -0.54
N GLY A 66 -5.59 10.56 0.04
CA GLY A 66 -4.87 9.35 0.45
C GLY A 66 -3.66 9.61 1.35
N TRP A 67 -2.69 8.69 1.37
CA TRP A 67 -1.49 8.79 2.21
C TRP A 67 -0.61 10.02 1.93
N ARG A 68 -0.69 10.61 0.72
CA ARG A 68 0.08 11.81 0.38
C ARG A 68 -0.50 13.08 1.02
N ASN A 69 -1.75 13.05 1.43
CA ASN A 69 -2.35 14.09 2.25
C ASN A 69 -2.26 13.67 3.73
N GLU A 70 -1.08 13.86 4.33
CA GLU A 70 -0.77 13.39 5.68
C GLU A 70 -1.75 13.91 6.74
N ARG A 71 -2.18 15.17 6.62
CA ARG A 71 -3.13 15.78 7.56
C ARG A 71 -4.44 15.00 7.60
N ASP A 72 -5.02 14.73 6.44
CA ASP A 72 -6.32 14.05 6.35
C ASP A 72 -6.18 12.55 6.65
N ALA A 73 -5.06 11.92 6.27
CA ALA A 73 -4.76 10.53 6.61
C ALA A 73 -4.61 10.30 8.13
N VAL A 74 -3.93 11.21 8.83
CA VAL A 74 -3.81 11.16 10.29
C VAL A 74 -5.17 11.43 10.94
N ALA A 75 -5.93 12.41 10.44
CA ALA A 75 -7.27 12.68 10.95
C ALA A 75 -8.19 11.46 10.79
N ALA A 76 -8.15 10.77 9.64
CA ALA A 76 -8.90 9.53 9.39
C ALA A 76 -8.55 8.39 10.35
N THR A 77 -7.33 8.37 10.90
CA THR A 77 -6.90 7.35 11.88
C THR A 77 -7.37 7.67 13.31
N MET A 78 -7.64 8.93 13.62
CA MET A 78 -8.13 9.36 14.93
C MET A 78 -9.66 9.42 15.04
N LEU A 79 -10.36 9.35 13.92
CA LEU A 79 -11.82 9.41 13.81
C LEU A 79 -12.52 8.18 14.39
#